data_AF-A0A9D2EEP6-F1
#
_entry.id   AF-A0A9D2EEP6-F1
#
_cell.length_a   1.000
_cell.length_b   1.000
_cell.length_c   1.000
_cell.angle_alpha   90.00
_cell.angle_beta   90.00
_cell.angle_gamma   90.00
#
_symmetry.space_group_name_H-M   'P 1'
#
loop_
_entity.id
_entity.type
_entity.pdbx_description
1 polymer ?
#
loop_
_entity_poly.entity_id
_entity_poly.type
_entity_poly.pdbx_seq_one_letter_code
_entity_poly.pdbx_strand_id
1 'polypeptide(L)' 'MAKHSAELDRVFIALADPTRRAVVRRLGRGPCSVSELASSFAMTLPSFMKHVRTLE' A
#
# COMPACT_ATOMS: atom_id res chain seq x y z
N MET A 1 27.63 7.26 -7.11
CA MET A 1 26.39 7.20 -6.32
C MET A 1 25.51 6.11 -6.90
N ALA A 2 24.93 5.24 -6.08
CA ALA A 2 24.11 4.13 -6.58
C ALA A 2 22.89 4.69 -7.33
N LYS A 3 22.70 4.26 -8.58
CA LYS A 3 21.72 4.83 -9.51
C LYS A 3 20.26 4.65 -9.07
N HIS A 4 20.00 3.81 -8.05
CA HIS A 4 18.68 3.38 -7.59
C HIS A 4 18.30 3.87 -6.19
N SER A 5 19.15 4.64 -5.49
CA SER A 5 18.92 4.97 -4.07
C SER A 5 17.55 5.60 -3.82
N ALA A 6 17.20 6.64 -4.58
CA ALA A 6 15.95 7.37 -4.36
C ALA A 6 14.68 6.55 -4.70
N GLU A 7 14.78 5.60 -5.64
CA GLU A 7 13.68 4.72 -6.01
C GLU A 7 13.45 3.67 -4.92
N LEU A 8 14.52 3.04 -4.45
CA LEU A 8 14.49 2.11 -3.33
C LEU A 8 13.97 2.78 -2.06
N ASP A 9 14.41 4.01 -1.78
CA ASP A 9 13.93 4.80 -0.64
C ASP A 9 12.40 4.97 -0.69
N ARG A 10 11.82 5.28 -1.87
CA ARG A 10 10.36 5.37 -2.03
C ARG A 10 9.68 4.02 -1.76
N VAL A 11 10.22 2.93 -2.27
CA VAL A 11 9.67 1.59 -2.04
C VAL A 11 9.69 1.24 -0.56
N PHE A 12 10.81 1.48 0.14
CA PHE A 12 10.91 1.19 1.56
C PHE A 12 10.00 2.10 2.41
N ILE A 13 9.86 3.37 2.06
CA ILE A 13 8.87 4.27 2.69
C ILE A 13 7.45 3.76 2.46
N ALA A 14 7.11 3.35 1.24
CA ALA A 14 5.80 2.78 0.92
C ALA A 14 5.55 1.44 1.66
N LEU A 15 6.56 0.64 1.95
CA LEU A 15 6.40 -0.61 2.70
C LEU A 15 6.51 -0.47 4.21
N ALA A 16 6.88 0.71 4.73
CA ALA A 16 7.05 0.95 6.17
C ALA A 16 5.73 0.84 6.97
N ASP A 17 4.59 1.13 6.34
CA ASP A 17 3.27 1.11 6.99
C ASP A 17 2.62 -0.29 6.97
N PRO A 18 2.10 -0.78 8.11
CA PRO A 18 1.50 -2.11 8.20
C PRO A 18 0.24 -2.28 7.34
N THR A 19 -0.57 -1.23 7.17
CA THR A 19 -1.77 -1.24 6.30
C THR A 19 -1.36 -1.45 4.85
N ARG A 20 -0.36 -0.72 4.36
CA ARG A 20 0.20 -0.90 3.02
C ARG A 20 0.76 -2.30 2.79
N ARG A 21 1.49 -2.87 3.75
CA ARG A 21 1.94 -4.28 3.66
C ARG A 21 0.80 -5.29 3.67
N ALA A 22 -0.32 -4.99 4.32
CA ALA A 22 -1.51 -5.84 4.30
C ALA A 22 -2.21 -5.80 2.93
N VAL A 23 -2.31 -4.61 2.31
CA VAL A 23 -2.83 -4.43 0.95
C VAL A 23 -2.00 -5.23 -0.06
N VAL A 24 -0.67 -5.06 -0.07
CA VAL A 24 0.21 -5.79 -0.99
C VAL A 24 0.08 -7.31 -0.81
N ARG A 25 0.04 -7.81 0.43
CA ARG A 25 -0.18 -9.25 0.70
C ARG A 25 -1.54 -9.74 0.19
N ARG A 26 -2.60 -8.95 0.33
CA ARG A 26 -3.93 -9.33 -0.13
C ARG A 26 -4.01 -9.35 -1.65
N LEU A 27 -3.39 -8.40 -2.34
CA LEU A 27 -3.34 -8.35 -3.80
C LEU A 27 -2.43 -9.43 -4.40
N GLY A 28 -1.39 -9.85 -3.67
CA GLY A 28 -0.57 -11.01 -4.04
C GLY A 28 -1.34 -12.33 -4.11
N ARG A 29 -2.55 -12.40 -3.55
CA ARG A 29 -3.47 -13.55 -3.66
C ARG A 29 -4.44 -13.45 -4.84
N GLY A 30 -4.44 -12.33 -5.57
CA GLY A 30 -5.33 -12.05 -6.69
C GLY A 30 -5.99 -10.67 -6.59
N PRO A 31 -6.49 -10.15 -7.72
CA PRO A 31 -7.14 -8.85 -7.76
C PRO A 31 -8.40 -8.81 -6.90
N CYS A 32 -8.71 -7.62 -6.38
CA CYS A 32 -9.96 -7.34 -5.68
C CYS A 32 -10.25 -5.85 -5.74
N SER A 33 -11.48 -5.47 -5.45
CA SER A 33 -11.89 -4.06 -5.40
C SER A 33 -11.31 -3.35 -4.18
N VAL A 34 -11.17 -2.03 -4.31
CA VAL A 34 -10.74 -1.15 -3.21
C VAL A 34 -11.69 -1.27 -2.01
N SER A 35 -13.00 -1.39 -2.25
CA SER A 35 -14.00 -1.54 -1.19
C SER A 35 -13.81 -2.84 -0.39
N GLU A 36 -13.49 -3.95 -1.08
CA GLU A 36 -13.16 -5.23 -0.42
C GLU A 36 -11.89 -5.11 0.42
N LEU A 37 -10.85 -4.44 -0.08
CA LEU A 37 -9.64 -4.18 0.70
C LEU A 37 -9.94 -3.33 1.95
N ALA A 38 -10.70 -2.25 1.78
CA ALA A 38 -11.01 -1.31 2.86
C ALA A 38 -11.83 -1.95 3.99
N SER A 39 -12.67 -2.94 3.68
CA SER A 39 -13.53 -3.63 4.66
C SER A 39 -12.76 -4.28 5.82
N SER A 40 -11.47 -4.58 5.63
CA SER A 40 -10.62 -5.23 6.64
C SER A 40 -9.99 -4.23 7.63
N PHE A 41 -10.24 -2.93 7.49
CA PHE A 41 -9.62 -1.88 8.29
C PHE A 41 -10.65 -0.99 8.98
N ALA A 42 -10.41 -0.65 10.24
CA ALA A 42 -11.27 0.25 11.02
C ALA A 42 -10.96 1.72 10.69
N MET A 43 -11.16 2.13 9.42
CA MET A 43 -10.95 3.50 8.97
C MET A 43 -11.91 3.88 7.83
N THR A 44 -12.04 5.18 7.56
CA THR A 44 -12.86 5.67 6.44
C THR A 44 -12.20 5.37 5.10
N LEU A 45 -13.02 5.24 4.05
CA LEU A 45 -12.52 5.01 2.68
C LEU A 45 -11.52 6.09 2.22
N PRO A 46 -11.72 7.40 2.46
CA PRO A 46 -10.71 8.40 2.10
C PRO A 46 -9.38 8.22 2.82
N SER A 47 -9.38 7.82 4.09
CA SER A 47 -8.16 7.50 4.83
C SER A 47 -7.45 6.29 4.23
N PHE A 48 -8.20 5.22 3.93
CA PHE A 48 -7.65 4.03 3.28
C PHE A 48 -7.04 4.35 1.90
N MET A 49 -7.72 5.18 1.09
CA MET A 49 -7.24 5.58 -0.23
C MET A 49 -5.88 6.30 -0.20
N LYS A 50 -5.53 6.99 0.90
CA LYS A 50 -4.19 7.59 1.05
C LYS A 50 -3.09 6.52 1.07
N HIS A 51 -3.35 5.37 1.69
CA HIS A 51 -2.41 4.25 1.70
C HIS A 51 -2.27 3.64 0.30
N VAL A 52 -3.38 3.47 -0.43
CA VAL A 52 -3.37 2.95 -1.81
C VAL A 52 -2.60 3.86 -2.75
N ARG A 53 -2.84 5.18 -2.71
CA ARG A 53 -2.11 6.16 -3.54
C ARG A 53 -0.60 6.23 -3.25
N THR A 54 -0.15 5.75 -2.10
CA THR A 54 1.29 5.68 -1.80
C THR A 54 1.94 4.46 -2.45
N LEU A 55 1.14 3.46 -2.85
CA LEU A 55 1.58 2.23 -3.49
C LEU A 55 1.52 2.28 -5.03
N GLU A 56 0.85 3.28 -5.59
CA GLU A 56 0.78 3.60 -7.04
C GLU A 56 1.83 4.65 -7.41
#